data_AF-A0A1A3DQ22-F1
#
_entry.id   AF-A0A1A3DQ22-F1
#
_cell.length_a   1.000
_cell.length_b   1.000
_cell.length_c   1.000
_cell.angle_alpha   90.00
_cell.angle_beta   90.00
_cell.angle_gamma   90.00
#
_symmetry.space_group_name_H-M   'P 1'
#
loop_
_entity.id
_entity.type
_entity.pdbx_description
1 polymer ?
#
loop_
_entity_poly.entity_id
_entity_poly.type
_entity_poly.pdbx_seq_one_letter_code
_entity_poly.pdbx_strand_id
1 'polypeptide(L)'
;MGMLFGLAPWIVYWVLVGNVPFAAAVLVALAIAAASLGVGGVLGRKWQFFDFASVAVLLVLAVLAFTLSESVLQRWILPLSNAGIFLVTLIGVLIGKPFVAEFAAAEQAADVIKTELFGRTVKILSWVWVATFAAMTVSSAIPSIVQHPAGATDALMLDTKTPLSFLCYWIIPFGLLGLAAVASRLLPDRMLVGIDDVARETSFVAYDEATIDELYFLAQEHANREVGPGKEAYAVKVGGMGTPLTGDESRKSWPSTYKVRDKRH
;
A
#
# COMPACT_ATOMS: atom_id res chain seq x y z
N MET A 1 3.53 -9.52 4.86
CA MET A 1 2.39 -9.68 5.81
C MET A 1 1.88 -8.36 6.41
N GLY A 2 2.42 -7.18 6.05
CA GLY A 2 2.03 -5.92 6.70
C GLY A 2 0.65 -5.36 6.29
N MET A 3 0.28 -5.48 5.01
CA MET A 3 -0.89 -4.80 4.44
C MET A 3 -2.25 -5.27 4.98
N LEU A 4 -2.37 -6.55 5.32
CA LEU A 4 -3.58 -7.10 5.96
C LEU A 4 -3.77 -6.56 7.38
N PHE A 5 -2.70 -6.09 8.03
CA PHE A 5 -2.75 -5.53 9.36
C PHE A 5 -3.46 -4.15 9.37
N GLY A 6 -3.23 -3.32 8.34
CA GLY A 6 -3.95 -2.04 8.19
C GLY A 6 -5.42 -2.23 7.84
N LEU A 7 -5.75 -3.30 7.10
CA LEU A 7 -7.12 -3.64 6.75
C LEU A 7 -7.86 -4.42 7.86
N ALA A 8 -7.22 -4.75 8.98
CA ALA A 8 -7.80 -5.60 10.01
C ALA A 8 -9.16 -5.11 10.55
N PRO A 9 -9.37 -3.82 10.87
CA PRO A 9 -10.69 -3.33 11.31
C PRO A 9 -11.79 -3.55 10.26
N TRP A 10 -11.44 -3.38 8.99
CA TRP A 10 -12.34 -3.57 7.85
C TRP A 10 -12.68 -5.04 7.61
N ILE A 11 -11.68 -5.91 7.68
CA ILE A 11 -11.88 -7.36 7.55
C ILE A 11 -12.80 -7.86 8.67
N VAL A 12 -12.56 -7.44 9.92
CA VAL A 12 -13.42 -7.80 11.05
C VAL A 12 -14.83 -7.26 10.86
N TYR A 13 -14.96 -5.99 10.46
CA TYR A 13 -16.26 -5.39 10.14
C TYR A 13 -17.03 -6.20 9.11
N TRP A 14 -16.41 -6.52 7.97
CA TRP A 14 -17.04 -7.25 6.88
C TRP A 14 -17.43 -8.68 7.23
N VAL A 15 -16.65 -9.35 8.07
CA VAL A 15 -17.03 -10.67 8.61
C VAL A 15 -18.24 -10.53 9.54
N LEU A 16 -18.25 -9.52 10.41
CA LEU A 16 -19.31 -9.37 11.41
C LEU A 16 -20.63 -8.83 10.82
N VAL A 17 -20.57 -7.91 9.85
CA VAL A 17 -21.76 -7.23 9.34
C VAL A 17 -22.80 -8.22 8.75
N GLY A 18 -22.34 -9.34 8.21
CA GLY A 18 -23.20 -10.41 7.69
C GLY A 18 -23.66 -11.45 8.72
N ASN A 19 -23.18 -11.38 9.97
CA ASN A 19 -23.39 -12.43 10.98
C ASN A 19 -23.97 -11.93 12.31
N VAL A 20 -23.82 -10.64 12.62
CA VAL A 20 -24.29 -10.02 13.87
C VAL A 20 -24.99 -8.69 13.59
N PRO A 21 -25.70 -8.10 14.57
CA PRO A 21 -26.33 -6.78 14.38
C PRO A 21 -25.34 -5.71 13.93
N PHE A 22 -25.76 -4.84 13.02
CA PHE A 22 -24.92 -3.81 12.38
C PHE A 22 -24.17 -2.93 13.38
N ALA A 23 -24.87 -2.46 14.42
CA ALA A 23 -24.27 -1.64 15.46
C ALA A 23 -23.13 -2.37 16.19
N ALA A 24 -23.30 -3.66 16.50
CA ALA A 24 -22.26 -4.45 17.15
C ALA A 24 -21.06 -4.65 16.22
N ALA A 25 -21.29 -4.98 14.95
CA ALA A 25 -20.22 -5.14 13.95
C ALA A 25 -19.37 -3.88 13.81
N VAL A 26 -20.02 -2.71 13.67
CA VAL A 26 -19.30 -1.43 13.54
C VAL A 26 -18.57 -1.05 14.82
N LEU A 27 -19.19 -1.23 15.99
CA LEU A 27 -18.54 -0.89 17.27
C LEU A 27 -17.29 -1.72 17.52
N VAL A 28 -17.31 -3.02 17.20
CA VAL A 28 -16.13 -3.88 17.32
C VAL A 28 -15.03 -3.41 16.37
N ALA A 29 -15.37 -3.13 15.11
CA ALA A 29 -14.40 -2.62 14.15
C ALA A 29 -13.82 -1.26 14.55
N LEU A 30 -14.65 -0.36 15.05
CA LEU A 30 -14.25 0.95 15.56
C LEU A 30 -13.33 0.82 16.77
N ALA A 31 -13.62 -0.10 17.69
CA ALA A 31 -12.77 -0.38 18.84
C ALA A 31 -11.39 -0.90 18.41
N ILE A 32 -11.33 -1.80 17.43
CA ILE A 32 -10.06 -2.30 16.87
C ILE A 32 -9.30 -1.16 16.19
N ALA A 33 -9.97 -0.33 15.40
CA ALA A 33 -9.35 0.81 14.73
C ALA A 33 -8.80 1.84 15.75
N ALA A 34 -9.58 2.16 16.79
CA ALA A 34 -9.15 3.04 17.88
C ALA A 34 -7.97 2.45 18.68
N ALA A 35 -8.02 1.15 18.98
CA ALA A 35 -6.91 0.45 19.64
C ALA A 35 -5.65 0.47 18.78
N SER A 36 -5.76 0.29 17.46
CA SER A 36 -4.63 0.35 16.54
C SER A 36 -3.97 1.74 16.50
N LEU A 37 -4.77 2.82 16.51
CA LEU A 37 -4.28 4.19 16.64
C LEU A 37 -3.61 4.44 18.00
N GLY A 38 -4.24 3.98 19.09
CA GLY A 38 -3.73 4.15 20.46
C GLY A 38 -2.40 3.44 20.68
N VAL A 39 -2.30 2.17 20.26
CA VAL A 39 -1.07 1.37 20.32
C VAL A 39 0.03 1.96 19.44
N GLY A 40 -0.32 2.47 18.25
CA GLY A 40 0.62 3.19 17.39
C GLY A 40 1.23 4.42 18.05
N GLY A 41 0.42 5.18 18.81
CA GLY A 41 0.89 6.32 19.60
C GLY A 41 1.85 5.91 20.73
N VAL A 42 1.54 4.84 21.46
CA VAL A 42 2.38 4.34 22.56
C VAL A 42 3.72 3.78 22.06
N LEU A 43 3.73 3.16 20.89
CA LEU A 43 4.94 2.59 20.27
C LEU A 43 5.77 3.62 19.48
N GLY A 44 5.39 4.90 19.50
CA GLY A 44 6.09 5.94 18.74
C GLY A 44 6.02 5.77 17.22
N ARG A 45 5.05 4.99 16.72
CA ARG A 45 4.85 4.78 15.28
C ARG A 45 4.23 6.04 14.68
N LYS A 46 4.77 6.47 13.53
CA LYS A 46 4.19 7.60 12.78
C LYS A 46 2.74 7.26 12.40
N TRP A 47 1.84 8.11 12.86
CA TRP A 47 0.41 8.07 12.55
C TRP A 47 0.17 8.23 11.04
N GLN A 48 -0.61 7.32 10.47
CA GLN A 48 -0.80 7.20 9.03
C GLN A 48 -2.18 7.75 8.63
N PHE A 49 -2.26 8.36 7.45
CA PHE A 49 -3.51 8.96 6.96
C PHE A 49 -4.64 7.92 6.90
N PHE A 50 -4.32 6.70 6.47
CA PHE A 50 -5.27 5.60 6.33
C PHE A 50 -5.92 5.19 7.66
N ASP A 51 -5.17 5.21 8.77
CA ASP A 51 -5.68 4.83 10.09
C ASP A 51 -6.73 5.84 10.58
N PHE A 52 -6.42 7.13 10.49
CA PHE A 52 -7.34 8.22 10.85
C PHE A 52 -8.59 8.21 9.98
N ALA A 53 -8.40 8.07 8.68
CA ALA A 53 -9.48 8.07 7.72
C ALA A 53 -10.38 6.83 7.90
N SER A 54 -9.82 5.66 8.23
CA SER A 54 -10.58 4.45 8.55
C SER A 54 -11.42 4.63 9.81
N VAL A 55 -10.87 5.20 10.88
CA VAL A 55 -11.64 5.52 12.10
C VAL A 55 -12.76 6.50 11.81
N ALA A 56 -12.50 7.54 11.02
CA ALA A 56 -13.52 8.51 10.64
C ALA A 56 -14.68 7.85 9.88
N VAL A 57 -14.40 6.97 8.92
CA VAL A 57 -15.46 6.26 8.19
C VAL A 57 -16.21 5.28 9.09
N LEU A 58 -15.52 4.50 9.92
CA LEU A 58 -16.17 3.58 10.86
C LEU A 58 -17.05 4.33 11.87
N LEU A 59 -16.65 5.53 12.30
CA LEU A 59 -17.46 6.39 13.15
C LEU A 59 -18.71 6.87 12.42
N VAL A 60 -18.61 7.28 11.15
CA VAL A 60 -19.77 7.63 10.32
C VAL A 60 -20.72 6.43 10.19
N LEU A 61 -20.18 5.23 9.88
CA LEU A 61 -20.99 4.00 9.83
C LEU A 61 -21.67 3.69 11.16
N ALA A 62 -21.02 4.00 12.29
CA ALA A 62 -21.58 3.79 13.62
C ALA A 62 -22.79 4.70 13.82
N VAL A 63 -22.65 6.00 13.52
CA VAL A 63 -23.75 6.96 13.58
C VAL A 63 -24.92 6.52 12.69
N LEU A 64 -24.63 6.07 11.46
CA LEU A 64 -25.66 5.55 10.55
C LEU A 64 -26.36 4.30 11.11
N ALA A 65 -25.62 3.38 11.73
CA ALA A 65 -26.17 2.17 12.34
C ALA A 65 -27.15 2.46 13.50
N PHE A 66 -27.01 3.59 14.18
CA PHE A 66 -27.92 4.00 15.27
C PHE A 66 -29.07 4.93 14.80
N THR A 67 -28.96 5.52 13.62
CA THR A 67 -29.92 6.55 13.15
C THR A 67 -30.85 6.05 12.05
N LEU A 68 -30.40 5.10 11.23
CA LEU A 68 -31.19 4.56 10.13
C LEU A 68 -32.00 3.33 10.55
N SER A 69 -33.11 3.10 9.84
CA SER A 69 -33.92 1.89 10.03
C SER A 69 -33.20 0.65 9.50
N GLU A 70 -33.54 -0.51 10.07
CA GLU A 70 -32.95 -1.80 9.70
C GLU A 70 -33.05 -2.10 8.19
N SER A 71 -34.19 -1.76 7.57
CA SER A 71 -34.41 -1.91 6.13
C SER A 71 -33.45 -1.09 5.27
N VAL A 72 -33.13 0.13 5.71
CA VAL A 72 -32.18 1.01 5.01
C VAL A 72 -30.75 0.48 5.23
N LEU A 73 -30.43 0.05 6.44
CA LEU A 73 -29.13 -0.53 6.77
C LEU A 73 -28.86 -1.79 5.95
N GLN A 74 -29.79 -2.75 5.93
CA GLN A 74 -29.64 -4.00 5.18
C GLN A 74 -29.41 -3.78 3.68
N ARG A 75 -29.92 -2.67 3.13
CA ARG A 75 -29.79 -2.32 1.72
C ARG A 75 -28.51 -1.54 1.41
N TRP A 76 -28.08 -0.64 2.30
CA TRP A 76 -27.05 0.36 1.98
C TRP A 76 -25.76 0.23 2.77
N ILE A 77 -25.74 -0.52 3.87
CA ILE A 77 -24.58 -0.52 4.77
C ILE A 77 -23.31 -1.09 4.12
N LEU A 78 -23.45 -2.12 3.28
CA LEU A 78 -22.31 -2.70 2.57
C LEU A 78 -21.80 -1.78 1.45
N PRO A 79 -22.65 -1.24 0.54
CA PRO A 79 -22.25 -0.21 -0.41
C PRO A 79 -21.59 1.00 0.24
N LEU A 80 -22.15 1.50 1.34
CA LEU A 80 -21.61 2.66 2.06
C LEU A 80 -20.24 2.36 2.68
N SER A 81 -20.06 1.16 3.24
CA SER A 81 -18.76 0.75 3.77
C SER A 81 -17.68 0.62 2.68
N ASN A 82 -18.04 0.02 1.54
CA ASN A 82 -17.14 -0.11 0.40
C ASN A 82 -16.82 1.27 -0.21
N ALA A 83 -17.83 2.13 -0.36
CA ALA A 83 -17.64 3.52 -0.80
C ALA A 83 -16.71 4.30 0.14
N GLY A 84 -16.88 4.11 1.45
CA GLY A 84 -16.05 4.74 2.46
C GLY A 84 -14.57 4.36 2.32
N ILE A 85 -14.24 3.07 2.27
CA ILE A 85 -12.85 2.63 2.09
C ILE A 85 -12.30 3.00 0.69
N PHE A 86 -13.13 2.97 -0.34
CA PHE A 86 -12.76 3.44 -1.68
C PHE A 86 -12.36 4.92 -1.67
N LEU A 87 -13.15 5.78 -1.03
CA LEU A 87 -12.84 7.21 -0.94
C LEU A 87 -11.57 7.48 -0.15
N VAL A 88 -11.40 6.79 0.99
CA VAL A 88 -10.17 6.92 1.80
C VAL A 88 -8.94 6.53 1.00
N THR A 89 -9.00 5.42 0.28
CA THR A 89 -7.87 4.95 -0.53
C THR A 89 -7.60 5.84 -1.73
N LEU A 90 -8.63 6.30 -2.42
CA LEU A 90 -8.49 7.24 -3.54
C LEU A 90 -7.90 8.58 -3.08
N ILE A 91 -8.42 9.17 -2.00
CA ILE A 91 -7.90 10.42 -1.43
C ILE A 91 -6.43 10.24 -0.99
N GLY A 92 -6.10 9.10 -0.38
CA GLY A 92 -4.72 8.78 -0.02
C GLY A 92 -3.79 8.79 -1.23
N VAL A 93 -4.19 8.17 -2.34
CA VAL A 93 -3.44 8.20 -3.60
C VAL A 93 -3.30 9.63 -4.13
N LEU A 94 -4.37 10.43 -4.12
CA LEU A 94 -4.38 11.80 -4.66
C LEU A 94 -3.53 12.78 -3.84
N ILE A 95 -3.44 12.61 -2.52
CA ILE A 95 -2.60 13.44 -1.63
C ILE A 95 -1.15 12.91 -1.58
N GLY A 96 -0.82 11.85 -2.34
CA GLY A 96 0.52 11.26 -2.37
C GLY A 96 0.86 10.43 -1.12
N LYS A 97 -0.15 10.01 -0.36
CA LYS A 97 -0.05 9.14 0.82
C LYS A 97 -0.82 7.83 0.59
N PRO A 98 -0.46 7.01 -0.41
CA PRO A 98 -1.12 5.74 -0.61
C PRO A 98 -0.83 4.78 0.54
N PHE A 99 -1.87 4.16 1.10
CA PHE A 99 -1.74 3.25 2.25
C PHE A 99 -0.77 2.08 1.96
N VAL A 100 -0.73 1.63 0.70
CA VAL A 100 0.15 0.54 0.24
C VAL A 100 1.63 0.86 0.40
N ALA A 101 2.03 2.13 0.23
CA ALA A 101 3.45 2.52 0.29
C ALA A 101 4.11 2.10 1.60
N GLU A 102 3.37 2.21 2.70
CA GLU A 102 3.88 1.99 4.04
C GLU A 102 4.11 0.50 4.31
N PHE A 103 3.21 -0.34 3.80
CA PHE A 103 3.34 -1.78 3.90
C PHE A 103 4.40 -2.34 2.96
N ALA A 104 4.49 -1.81 1.74
CA ALA A 104 5.53 -2.17 0.80
C ALA A 104 6.93 -1.75 1.32
N ALA A 105 7.03 -0.59 1.97
CA ALA A 105 8.28 -0.10 2.55
C ALA A 105 8.73 -0.94 3.75
N ALA A 106 7.80 -1.40 4.59
CA ALA A 106 8.13 -2.23 5.76
C ALA A 106 8.73 -3.61 5.39
N GLU A 107 8.50 -4.08 4.17
CA GLU A 107 8.96 -5.39 3.69
C GLU A 107 10.25 -5.31 2.87
N GLN A 108 10.79 -4.11 2.62
CA GLN A 108 11.91 -3.88 1.72
C GLN A 108 13.09 -3.18 2.42
N ALA A 109 14.31 -3.45 1.95
CA ALA A 109 15.51 -2.78 2.45
C ALA A 109 15.47 -1.27 2.17
N ALA A 110 16.07 -0.46 3.04
CA ALA A 110 16.04 1.01 2.96
C ALA A 110 16.53 1.56 1.61
N ASP A 111 17.44 0.85 0.96
CA ASP A 111 18.03 1.23 -0.31
C ASP A 111 17.07 0.97 -1.50
N VAL A 112 16.22 -0.05 -1.38
CA VAL A 112 15.21 -0.40 -2.40
C VAL A 112 14.08 0.61 -2.40
N ILE A 113 13.68 1.12 -1.23
CA ILE A 113 12.59 2.09 -1.06
C ILE A 113 12.85 3.39 -1.83
N LYS A 114 14.12 3.76 -2.02
CA LYS A 114 14.52 4.99 -2.74
C LYS A 114 14.54 4.85 -4.26
N THR A 115 14.37 3.65 -4.79
CA THR A 115 14.44 3.39 -6.24
C THR A 115 13.16 3.85 -6.96
N GLU A 116 13.30 4.31 -8.20
CA GLU A 116 12.15 4.65 -9.06
C GLU A 116 11.25 3.42 -9.30
N LEU A 117 11.85 2.24 -9.39
CA LEU A 117 11.12 0.97 -9.56
C LEU A 117 10.21 0.66 -8.38
N PHE A 118 10.67 0.87 -7.15
CA PHE A 118 9.83 0.74 -5.97
C PHE A 118 8.67 1.73 -6.00
N GLY A 119 8.93 2.99 -6.34
CA GLY A 119 7.89 4.01 -6.51
C GLY A 119 6.84 3.61 -7.56
N ARG A 120 7.26 3.03 -8.68
CA ARG A 120 6.37 2.52 -9.73
C ARG A 120 5.53 1.34 -9.25
N THR A 121 6.12 0.39 -8.52
CA THR A 121 5.43 -0.76 -7.93
C THR A 121 4.37 -0.30 -6.94
N VAL A 122 4.72 0.61 -6.02
CA VAL A 122 3.77 1.20 -5.07
C VAL A 122 2.63 1.91 -5.79
N LYS A 123 2.92 2.68 -6.84
CA LYS A 123 1.89 3.37 -7.63
C LYS A 123 0.91 2.39 -8.27
N ILE A 124 1.41 1.36 -8.95
CA ILE A 124 0.56 0.35 -9.61
C ILE A 124 -0.28 -0.36 -8.56
N LEU A 125 0.34 -0.80 -7.47
CA LEU A 125 -0.36 -1.54 -6.43
C LEU A 125 -1.44 -0.70 -5.75
N SER A 126 -1.18 0.59 -5.54
CA SER A 126 -2.18 1.53 -5.02
C SER A 126 -3.39 1.66 -5.94
N TRP A 127 -3.17 1.76 -7.26
CA TRP A 127 -4.26 1.81 -8.24
C TRP A 127 -5.04 0.51 -8.36
N VAL A 128 -4.39 -0.65 -8.18
CA VAL A 128 -5.07 -1.95 -8.09
C VAL A 128 -6.06 -1.96 -6.93
N TRP A 129 -5.65 -1.46 -5.76
CA TRP A 129 -6.52 -1.36 -4.59
C TRP A 129 -7.66 -0.36 -4.79
N VAL A 130 -7.40 0.80 -5.37
CA VAL A 130 -8.45 1.77 -5.73
C VAL A 130 -9.48 1.14 -6.68
N ALA A 131 -9.02 0.45 -7.73
CA ALA A 131 -9.90 -0.22 -8.69
C ALA A 131 -10.72 -1.34 -8.03
N THR A 132 -10.09 -2.09 -7.12
CA THR A 132 -10.74 -3.16 -6.35
C THR A 132 -11.88 -2.59 -5.51
N PHE A 133 -11.60 -1.57 -4.68
CA PHE A 133 -12.63 -0.97 -3.85
C PHE A 133 -13.73 -0.28 -4.67
N ALA A 134 -13.38 0.36 -5.78
CA ALA A 134 -14.37 0.91 -6.71
C ALA A 134 -15.32 -0.18 -7.24
N ALA A 135 -14.77 -1.30 -7.70
CA ALA A 135 -15.55 -2.42 -8.21
C ALA A 135 -16.40 -3.09 -7.11
N MET A 136 -15.88 -3.20 -5.89
CA MET A 136 -16.65 -3.65 -4.72
C MET A 136 -17.84 -2.73 -4.45
N THR A 137 -17.63 -1.41 -4.48
CA THR A 137 -18.70 -0.41 -4.29
C THR A 137 -19.76 -0.51 -5.38
N VAL A 138 -19.36 -0.53 -6.65
CA VAL A 138 -20.30 -0.62 -7.78
C VAL A 138 -21.08 -1.93 -7.70
N SER A 139 -20.40 -3.06 -7.52
CA SER A 139 -21.03 -4.37 -7.37
C SER A 139 -22.08 -4.35 -6.25
N SER A 140 -21.68 -3.95 -5.04
CA SER A 140 -22.58 -3.94 -3.90
C SER A 140 -23.75 -2.96 -4.05
N ALA A 141 -23.61 -1.87 -4.81
CA ALA A 141 -24.69 -0.92 -5.06
C ALA A 141 -25.75 -1.42 -6.07
N ILE A 142 -25.42 -2.38 -6.95
CA ILE A 142 -26.34 -2.86 -7.99
C ILE A 142 -27.65 -3.42 -7.39
N PRO A 143 -27.64 -4.37 -6.44
CA PRO A 143 -28.87 -4.83 -5.80
C PRO A 143 -29.63 -3.70 -5.11
N SER A 144 -28.91 -2.79 -4.44
CA SER A 144 -29.46 -1.64 -3.73
C SER A 144 -30.17 -0.64 -4.65
N ILE A 145 -29.89 -0.62 -5.95
CA ILE A 145 -30.52 0.30 -6.91
C ILE A 145 -31.59 -0.43 -7.73
N VAL A 146 -31.29 -1.62 -8.24
CA VAL A 146 -32.11 -2.33 -9.23
C VAL A 146 -33.29 -3.06 -8.59
N GLN A 147 -33.15 -3.56 -7.36
CA GLN A 147 -34.25 -4.23 -6.67
C GLN A 147 -35.18 -3.18 -6.05
N HIS A 148 -36.31 -2.91 -6.72
CA HIS A 148 -37.33 -1.98 -6.26
C HIS A 148 -38.27 -2.63 -5.23
N PRO A 149 -38.85 -1.86 -4.27
CA PRO A 149 -39.69 -2.39 -3.18
C PRO A 149 -41.07 -2.89 -3.63
N ALA A 150 -41.32 -3.01 -4.93
CA ALA A 150 -42.62 -3.41 -5.47
C ALA A 150 -42.69 -4.95 -5.60
N GLY A 151 -42.80 -5.62 -4.46
CA GLY A 151 -43.24 -7.02 -4.37
C GLY A 151 -42.17 -8.10 -4.45
N ALA A 152 -40.89 -7.75 -4.64
CA ALA A 152 -39.78 -8.68 -4.44
C ALA A 152 -39.29 -8.55 -2.99
N THR A 153 -39.20 -9.69 -2.29
CA THR A 153 -38.54 -9.88 -1.00
C THR A 153 -37.37 -8.91 -0.84
N ASP A 154 -37.38 -8.15 0.25
CA ASP A 154 -36.43 -7.08 0.56
C ASP A 154 -35.02 -7.39 0.05
N ALA A 155 -34.38 -6.41 -0.58
CA ALA A 155 -32.99 -6.47 -1.04
C ALA A 155 -32.04 -6.56 0.16
N LEU A 156 -32.04 -7.73 0.80
CA LEU A 156 -31.36 -7.98 2.05
C LEU A 156 -29.96 -8.45 1.71
N MET A 157 -28.95 -7.79 2.28
CA MET A 157 -27.58 -8.31 2.27
C MET A 157 -27.49 -9.77 2.76
N LEU A 158 -28.48 -10.24 3.52
CA LEU A 158 -28.59 -11.60 4.05
C LEU A 158 -29.40 -12.56 3.16
N ASP A 159 -29.90 -12.10 2.01
CA ASP A 159 -30.68 -12.93 1.09
C ASP A 159 -29.78 -13.90 0.31
N THR A 160 -30.00 -15.19 0.54
CA THR A 160 -29.31 -16.30 -0.13
C THR A 160 -30.10 -16.91 -1.28
N LYS A 161 -31.37 -16.53 -1.46
CA LYS A 161 -32.26 -17.08 -2.48
C LYS A 161 -32.17 -16.32 -3.80
N THR A 162 -31.90 -15.02 -3.75
CA THR A 162 -31.77 -14.20 -4.95
C THR A 162 -30.31 -14.18 -5.42
N PRO A 163 -29.99 -14.71 -6.63
CA PRO A 163 -28.62 -14.80 -7.12
C PRO A 163 -27.93 -13.44 -7.22
N LEU A 164 -28.68 -12.41 -7.65
CA LEU A 164 -28.16 -11.06 -7.75
C LEU A 164 -27.68 -10.51 -6.40
N SER A 165 -28.39 -10.81 -5.30
CA SER A 165 -28.07 -10.32 -3.97
C SER A 165 -26.77 -10.92 -3.43
N PHE A 166 -26.66 -12.26 -3.35
CA PHE A 166 -25.46 -12.87 -2.80
C PHE A 166 -24.23 -12.72 -3.71
N LEU A 167 -24.41 -12.68 -5.04
CA LEU A 167 -23.29 -12.43 -5.97
C LEU A 167 -22.70 -11.04 -5.79
N CYS A 168 -23.57 -10.02 -5.79
CA CYS A 168 -23.14 -8.63 -5.85
C CYS A 168 -22.75 -8.05 -4.49
N TYR A 169 -23.36 -8.52 -3.39
CA TYR A 169 -22.96 -8.14 -2.04
C TYR A 169 -21.73 -8.92 -1.56
N TRP A 170 -21.63 -10.22 -1.86
CA TRP A 170 -20.60 -11.07 -1.26
C TRP A 170 -19.60 -11.63 -2.28
N ILE A 171 -20.03 -12.47 -3.22
CA ILE A 171 -19.08 -13.24 -4.04
C ILE A 171 -18.14 -12.34 -4.84
N ILE A 172 -18.68 -11.33 -5.54
CA ILE A 172 -17.88 -10.41 -6.35
C ILE A 172 -16.98 -9.56 -5.45
N PRO A 173 -17.48 -8.85 -4.41
CA PRO A 173 -16.61 -8.01 -3.61
C PRO A 173 -15.47 -8.76 -2.91
N PHE A 174 -15.76 -9.90 -2.27
CA PHE A 174 -14.73 -10.68 -1.57
C PHE A 174 -13.83 -11.47 -2.51
N GLY A 175 -14.33 -11.89 -3.67
CA GLY A 175 -13.50 -12.45 -4.74
C GLY A 175 -12.47 -11.44 -5.25
N LEU A 176 -12.89 -10.20 -5.49
CA LEU A 176 -11.99 -9.10 -5.88
C LEU A 176 -10.98 -8.78 -4.78
N LEU A 177 -11.42 -8.73 -3.51
CA LEU A 177 -10.53 -8.53 -2.37
C LEU A 177 -9.45 -9.61 -2.29
N GLY A 178 -9.83 -10.88 -2.47
CA GLY A 178 -8.90 -12.01 -2.50
C GLY A 178 -7.90 -11.92 -3.66
N LEU A 179 -8.38 -11.59 -4.86
CA LEU A 179 -7.53 -11.37 -6.03
C LEU A 179 -6.54 -10.21 -5.82
N ALA A 180 -6.99 -9.11 -5.22
CA ALA A 180 -6.13 -7.97 -4.89
C ALA A 180 -5.04 -8.35 -3.87
N ALA A 181 -5.38 -9.15 -2.86
CA ALA A 181 -4.41 -9.67 -1.90
C ALA A 181 -3.36 -10.58 -2.56
N VAL A 182 -3.77 -11.47 -3.48
CA VAL A 182 -2.84 -12.31 -4.26
C VAL A 182 -1.97 -11.46 -5.18
N ALA A 183 -2.57 -10.50 -5.90
CA ALA A 183 -1.84 -9.58 -6.77
C ALA A 183 -0.80 -8.76 -5.99
N SER A 184 -1.13 -8.35 -4.76
CA SER A 184 -0.21 -7.61 -3.88
C SER A 184 1.03 -8.40 -3.45
N ARG A 185 0.98 -9.73 -3.52
CA ARG A 185 2.13 -10.58 -3.30
C ARG A 185 2.91 -10.81 -4.59
N LEU A 186 2.21 -11.16 -5.68
CA LEU A 186 2.85 -11.56 -6.93
C LEU A 186 3.42 -10.39 -7.74
N LEU A 187 2.79 -9.21 -7.69
CA LEU A 187 3.22 -8.05 -8.48
C LEU A 187 4.59 -7.53 -8.03
N PRO A 188 4.84 -7.26 -6.73
CA PRO A 188 6.17 -6.84 -6.29
C PRO A 188 7.23 -7.89 -6.63
N ASP A 189 6.98 -9.17 -6.34
CA ASP A 189 7.94 -10.24 -6.64
C ASP A 189 8.35 -10.26 -8.11
N ARG A 190 7.40 -10.05 -9.04
CA ARG A 190 7.66 -10.00 -10.49
C ARG A 190 8.29 -8.70 -10.95
N MET A 191 7.86 -7.57 -10.40
CA MET A 191 8.33 -6.25 -10.81
C MET A 191 9.71 -5.90 -10.25
N LEU A 192 10.07 -6.50 -9.12
CA LEU A 192 11.38 -6.34 -8.48
C LEU A 192 12.40 -7.40 -8.95
N VAL A 193 12.01 -8.33 -9.84
CA VAL A 193 12.96 -9.24 -10.51
C VAL A 193 13.99 -8.40 -11.26
N GLY A 194 15.27 -8.56 -10.90
CA GLY A 194 16.37 -7.82 -11.50
C GLY A 194 16.69 -6.48 -10.84
N ILE A 195 16.10 -6.15 -9.68
CA ILE A 195 16.54 -4.98 -8.89
C ILE A 195 18.01 -5.05 -8.50
N ASP A 196 18.53 -6.26 -8.25
CA ASP A 196 19.96 -6.46 -8.01
C ASP A 196 20.81 -6.11 -9.26
N ASP A 197 20.23 -6.22 -10.46
CA ASP A 197 20.87 -5.87 -11.74
C ASP A 197 20.65 -4.41 -12.18
N VAL A 198 19.92 -3.61 -11.41
CA VAL A 198 19.74 -2.18 -11.69
C VAL A 198 20.97 -1.42 -11.23
N ALA A 199 21.52 -0.60 -12.14
CA ALA A 199 22.63 0.27 -11.82
C ALA A 199 22.18 1.32 -10.80
N ARG A 200 22.75 1.27 -9.60
CA ARG A 200 22.62 2.26 -8.53
C ARG A 200 23.52 3.44 -8.84
N GLU A 201 23.02 4.65 -8.67
CA GLU A 201 23.82 5.87 -8.80
C GLU A 201 24.33 6.30 -7.42
N THR A 202 25.61 6.62 -7.34
CA THR A 202 26.22 7.27 -6.16
C THR A 202 27.20 8.35 -6.64
N SER A 203 27.75 9.10 -5.72
CA SER A 203 28.80 10.08 -6.01
C SER A 203 29.88 9.99 -4.95
N PHE A 204 31.13 9.93 -5.37
CA PHE A 204 32.27 9.93 -4.46
C PHE A 204 33.16 11.15 -4.71
N VAL A 205 34.00 11.49 -3.75
CA VAL A 205 34.92 12.63 -3.85
C VAL A 205 36.32 12.11 -4.13
N ALA A 206 36.96 12.68 -5.16
CA ALA A 206 38.35 12.40 -5.47
C ALA A 206 39.05 13.68 -5.95
N TYR A 207 40.39 13.67 -5.93
CA TYR A 207 41.19 14.75 -6.48
C TYR A 207 41.01 14.84 -7.99
N ASP A 208 41.13 16.03 -8.55
CA ASP A 208 41.01 16.24 -10.00
C ASP A 208 42.20 15.68 -10.80
N GLU A 209 43.37 15.56 -10.17
CA GLU A 209 44.56 14.91 -10.71
C GLU A 209 44.53 13.37 -10.63
N ALA A 210 43.49 12.77 -10.05
CA ALA A 210 43.41 11.32 -9.89
C ALA A 210 43.38 10.60 -11.24
N THR A 211 44.19 9.55 -11.37
CA THR A 211 44.24 8.74 -12.58
C THR A 211 42.96 7.91 -12.73
N ILE A 212 42.67 7.45 -13.95
CA ILE A 212 41.47 6.64 -14.22
C ILE A 212 41.43 5.40 -13.33
N ASP A 213 42.55 4.71 -13.15
CA ASP A 213 42.61 3.49 -12.32
C ASP A 213 42.34 3.79 -10.84
N GLU A 214 42.86 4.91 -10.33
CA GLU A 214 42.59 5.37 -8.96
C GLU A 214 41.13 5.75 -8.77
N LEU A 215 40.51 6.41 -9.75
CA LEU A 215 39.08 6.74 -9.73
C LEU A 215 38.21 5.48 -9.70
N TYR A 216 38.54 4.48 -10.52
CA TYR A 216 37.82 3.20 -10.50
C TYR A 216 38.00 2.44 -9.19
N PHE A 217 39.20 2.46 -8.61
CA PHE A 217 39.47 1.86 -7.30
C PHE A 217 38.66 2.53 -6.20
N LEU A 218 38.69 3.87 -6.13
CA LEU A 218 37.92 4.65 -5.15
C LEU A 218 36.42 4.46 -5.32
N ALA A 219 35.93 4.43 -6.56
CA ALA A 219 34.51 4.15 -6.84
C ALA A 219 34.10 2.76 -6.36
N GLN A 220 34.95 1.74 -6.57
CA GLN A 220 34.70 0.37 -6.15
C GLN A 220 34.70 0.22 -4.62
N GLU A 221 35.65 0.84 -3.92
CA GLU A 221 35.71 0.86 -2.45
C GLU A 221 34.52 1.59 -1.84
N HIS A 222 34.15 2.73 -2.42
CA HIS A 222 32.99 3.49 -1.99
C HIS A 222 31.69 2.68 -2.17
N ALA A 223 31.50 2.09 -3.35
CA ALA A 223 30.35 1.24 -3.63
C ALA A 223 30.30 0.04 -2.69
N ASN A 224 31.42 -0.68 -2.48
CA ASN A 224 31.49 -1.82 -1.56
C ASN A 224 31.15 -1.46 -0.11
N ARG A 225 31.51 -0.25 0.35
CA ARG A 225 31.08 0.27 1.66
C ARG A 225 29.58 0.52 1.72
N GLU A 226 28.98 1.03 0.65
CA GLU A 226 27.54 1.29 0.60
C GLU A 226 26.69 0.00 0.56
N VAL A 227 27.16 -1.07 -0.10
CA VAL A 227 26.35 -2.30 -0.26
C VAL A 227 26.17 -3.07 1.06
N GLY A 228 27.10 -2.92 2.00
CA GLY A 228 27.07 -3.60 3.29
C GLY A 228 27.53 -5.07 3.26
N PRO A 229 27.55 -5.74 4.42
CA PRO A 229 28.11 -7.08 4.58
C PRO A 229 27.31 -8.16 3.83
N GLY A 230 28.02 -9.10 3.17
CA GLY A 230 27.44 -10.24 2.44
C GLY A 230 27.16 -9.98 0.95
N LYS A 231 27.30 -8.73 0.50
CA LYS A 231 27.11 -8.33 -0.90
C LYS A 231 28.35 -7.65 -1.46
N GLU A 232 28.49 -7.62 -2.78
CA GLU A 232 29.56 -6.91 -3.47
C GLU A 232 29.02 -6.02 -4.60
N ALA A 233 29.64 -4.85 -4.76
CA ALA A 233 29.40 -4.00 -5.91
C ALA A 233 30.10 -4.57 -7.14
N TYR A 234 29.41 -4.62 -8.28
CA TYR A 234 29.96 -5.10 -9.54
C TYR A 234 29.54 -4.19 -10.70
N ALA A 235 30.23 -4.29 -11.84
CA ALA A 235 30.00 -3.43 -13.01
C ALA A 235 30.02 -1.93 -12.68
N VAL A 236 30.96 -1.52 -11.82
CA VAL A 236 31.15 -0.12 -11.43
C VAL A 236 31.60 0.69 -12.65
N LYS A 237 30.95 1.83 -12.88
CA LYS A 237 31.29 2.81 -13.92
C LYS A 237 31.42 4.18 -13.27
N VAL A 238 32.48 4.90 -13.61
CA VAL A 238 32.68 6.29 -13.19
C VAL A 238 32.20 7.19 -14.33
N GLY A 239 31.39 8.19 -13.98
CA GLY A 239 30.90 9.22 -14.90
C GLY A 239 31.90 10.36 -15.07
N GLY A 240 31.49 11.41 -15.80
CA GLY A 240 32.34 12.57 -16.04
C GLY A 240 32.58 13.41 -14.78
N MET A 241 33.67 14.20 -14.79
CA MET A 241 34.05 15.12 -13.72
C MET A 241 32.88 16.04 -13.34
N GLY A 242 32.45 15.98 -12.08
CA GLY A 242 31.33 16.76 -11.55
C GLY A 242 31.75 18.10 -10.96
N THR A 243 30.88 18.68 -10.14
CA THR A 243 31.04 20.03 -9.59
C THR A 243 32.15 20.06 -8.54
N PRO A 244 33.04 21.06 -8.55
CA PRO A 244 34.03 21.27 -7.50
C PRO A 244 33.35 21.50 -6.15
N LEU A 245 34.01 21.05 -5.07
CA LEU A 245 33.52 21.26 -3.72
C LEU A 245 33.72 22.71 -3.30
N THR A 246 32.72 23.27 -2.61
CA THR A 246 32.74 24.67 -2.18
C THR A 246 33.92 24.90 -1.22
N GLY A 247 34.91 25.67 -1.67
CA GLY A 247 36.11 26.03 -0.88
C GLY A 247 37.34 25.15 -1.10
N ASP A 248 37.27 24.13 -1.97
CA ASP A 248 38.43 23.32 -2.38
C ASP A 248 38.28 22.88 -3.85
N GLU A 249 38.94 23.60 -4.76
CA GLU A 249 38.89 23.31 -6.19
C GLU A 249 39.66 22.05 -6.60
N SER A 250 40.56 21.56 -5.72
CA SER A 250 41.35 20.35 -5.98
C SER A 250 40.54 19.06 -5.84
N ARG A 251 39.35 19.12 -5.20
CA ARG A 251 38.48 17.98 -4.97
C ARG A 251 37.15 18.15 -5.69
N LYS A 252 36.78 17.12 -6.45
CA LYS A 252 35.57 17.13 -7.28
C LYS A 252 34.68 15.95 -6.93
N SER A 253 33.37 16.16 -7.06
CA SER A 253 32.41 15.07 -6.99
C SER A 253 32.42 14.30 -8.31
N TRP A 254 32.49 12.97 -8.23
CA TRP A 254 32.47 12.08 -9.37
C TRP A 254 31.22 11.21 -9.27
N PRO A 255 30.25 11.35 -10.19
CA PRO A 255 29.12 10.44 -10.24
C PRO A 255 29.63 9.05 -10.62
N SER A 256 29.11 8.01 -9.98
CA SER A 256 29.40 6.62 -10.32
C SER A 256 28.13 5.79 -10.31
N THR A 257 28.15 4.72 -11.08
CA THR A 257 27.06 3.75 -11.11
C THR A 257 27.59 2.37 -10.84
N TYR A 258 26.84 1.55 -10.10
CA TYR A 258 27.24 0.19 -9.76
C TYR A 258 26.05 -0.74 -9.62
N LYS A 259 26.25 -2.04 -9.84
CA LYS A 259 25.24 -3.08 -9.59
C LYS A 259 25.61 -3.88 -8.35
N VAL A 260 24.67 -4.63 -7.81
CA VAL A 260 24.87 -5.35 -6.54
C VAL A 260 24.57 -6.82 -6.73
N ARG A 261 25.47 -7.67 -6.25
CA ARG A 261 25.24 -9.12 -6.22
C ARG A 261 25.68 -9.71 -4.90
N ASP A 262 25.19 -10.90 -4.59
CA ASP A 262 25.68 -11.66 -3.45
C ASP A 262 27.15 -12.03 -3.67
N LYS A 263 27.94 -11.91 -2.60
CA LYS A 263 29.36 -12.18 -2.65
C LYS A 263 29.57 -13.67 -2.88
N ARG A 264 30.27 -14.06 -3.96
CA ARG A 264 30.66 -15.45 -4.16
C ARG A 264 31.68 -15.84 -3.08
N HIS A 265 31.34 -16.87 -2.31
CA HIS A 265 32.24 -17.51 -1.35
C HIS A 265 33.35 -18.30 -2.06
#